data_AF-A0A844G8C4-F1
#
_entry.id   AF-A0A844G8C4-F1
#
_cell.length_a   1.000
_cell.length_b   1.000
_cell.length_c   1.000
_cell.angle_alpha   90.00
_cell.angle_beta   90.00
_cell.angle_gamma   90.00
#
_symmetry.space_group_name_H-M   'P 1'
#
loop_
_entity.id
_entity.type
_entity.pdbx_description
1 polymer ?
#
loop_
_entity_poly.entity_id
_entity_poly.type
_entity_poly.pdbx_seq_one_letter_code
_entity_poly.pdbx_strand_id
1 'polypeptide(L)'
;MAKPTKEQKRKAKLKAKKQQAIHNQQSLTERLSIALEKLCEPVLPEYIDDSRGPDLTGRSIVWQMGMIAWNIHVTGRQELADCAFAGSKLDAEQQILVRKEIAGLVQRKIELYPRQMTAIRDVAATLVNGSPRAKARPGDTFPELPAKPVSEPKKPLCAEDIAALRKAMKLTQVKFGEIFGVTARKVSEWEHGKSQPSAEQSEKMNSLNKENVQ
;
A
#
# COMPACT_ATOMS: atom_id res chain seq x y z
N MET A 1 -39.40 -12.40 -43.01
CA MET A 1 -39.15 -12.50 -41.54
C MET A 1 -39.88 -11.38 -40.83
N ALA A 2 -40.72 -11.69 -39.83
CA ALA A 2 -41.49 -10.67 -39.11
C ALA A 2 -40.56 -9.74 -38.30
N LYS A 3 -40.80 -8.43 -38.36
CA LYS A 3 -40.04 -7.46 -37.57
C LYS A 3 -40.31 -7.69 -36.08
N PRO A 4 -39.29 -7.69 -35.22
CA PRO A 4 -39.48 -7.96 -33.79
C PRO A 4 -40.35 -6.89 -33.14
N THR A 5 -41.28 -7.31 -32.30
CA THR A 5 -42.20 -6.43 -31.58
C THR A 5 -41.45 -5.54 -30.58
N LYS A 6 -42.08 -4.44 -30.15
CA LYS A 6 -41.51 -3.52 -29.14
C LYS A 6 -41.11 -4.27 -27.85
N GLU A 7 -41.90 -5.27 -27.45
CA GLU A 7 -41.63 -6.09 -26.27
C GLU A 7 -40.42 -7.02 -26.48
N GLN A 8 -40.31 -7.66 -27.65
CA GLN A 8 -39.15 -8.49 -28.01
C GLN A 8 -37.86 -7.66 -28.02
N LYS A 9 -37.89 -6.43 -28.55
CA LYS A 9 -36.74 -5.50 -28.50
C LYS A 9 -36.36 -5.13 -27.07
N ARG A 10 -37.33 -4.86 -26.19
CA ARG A 10 -37.09 -4.53 -24.77
C ARG A 10 -36.45 -5.71 -24.01
N LYS A 11 -36.98 -6.93 -24.20
CA LYS A 11 -36.43 -8.16 -23.59
C LYS A 11 -35.01 -8.42 -24.08
N ALA A 12 -34.74 -8.27 -25.38
CA ALA A 12 -33.40 -8.41 -25.95
C ALA A 12 -32.40 -7.39 -25.36
N LYS A 13 -32.78 -6.11 -25.24
CA LYS A 13 -31.94 -5.07 -24.63
C LYS A 13 -31.62 -5.38 -23.17
N LEU A 14 -32.60 -5.86 -22.39
CA LEU A 14 -32.38 -6.26 -21.00
C LEU A 14 -31.40 -7.44 -20.90
N LYS A 15 -31.59 -8.47 -21.74
CA LYS A 15 -30.69 -9.63 -21.80
C LYS A 15 -29.26 -9.22 -22.18
N ALA A 16 -29.10 -8.35 -23.18
CA ALA A 16 -27.81 -7.82 -23.60
C ALA A 16 -27.12 -7.04 -22.46
N LYS A 17 -27.86 -6.17 -21.75
CA LYS A 17 -27.32 -5.43 -20.60
C LYS A 17 -26.86 -6.36 -19.48
N LYS A 18 -27.64 -7.42 -19.19
CA LYS A 18 -27.25 -8.44 -18.19
C LYS A 18 -26.00 -9.21 -18.62
N GLN A 19 -25.92 -9.62 -19.88
CA GLN A 19 -24.75 -10.32 -20.42
C GLN A 19 -23.49 -9.44 -20.37
N GLN A 20 -23.62 -8.16 -20.73
CA GLN A 20 -22.52 -7.20 -20.64
C GLN A 20 -22.05 -7.01 -19.20
N ALA A 21 -22.97 -6.92 -18.24
CA ALA A 21 -22.63 -6.81 -16.82
C ALA A 21 -21.86 -8.04 -16.30
N ILE A 22 -22.30 -9.25 -16.69
CA ILE A 22 -21.60 -10.50 -16.35
C ILE A 22 -20.19 -10.51 -16.94
N HIS A 23 -20.05 -10.17 -18.22
CA HIS A 23 -18.75 -10.11 -18.89
C HIS A 23 -17.81 -9.09 -18.22
N ASN A 24 -18.31 -7.90 -17.90
CA ASN A 24 -17.53 -6.87 -17.21
C ASN A 24 -17.08 -7.34 -15.82
N GLN A 25 -17.96 -8.03 -15.08
CA GLN A 25 -17.64 -8.58 -13.76
C GLN A 25 -16.59 -9.70 -13.85
N GLN A 26 -16.69 -10.58 -14.84
CA GLN A 26 -15.69 -11.63 -15.10
C GLN A 26 -14.33 -11.03 -15.46
N SER A 27 -14.30 -10.05 -16.37
CA SER A 27 -13.08 -9.34 -16.75
C SER A 27 -12.45 -8.60 -15.56
N LEU A 28 -13.26 -8.02 -14.68
CA LEU A 28 -12.76 -7.36 -13.47
C LEU A 28 -12.19 -8.37 -12.46
N THR A 29 -12.87 -9.50 -12.27
CA THR A 29 -12.42 -10.62 -11.44
C THR A 29 -11.04 -11.10 -11.90
N GLU A 30 -10.89 -11.37 -13.20
CA GLU A 30 -9.64 -11.85 -13.79
C GLU A 30 -8.49 -10.85 -13.56
N ARG A 31 -8.74 -9.56 -13.86
CA ARG A 31 -7.72 -8.51 -13.66
C ARG A 31 -7.32 -8.35 -12.19
N LEU A 32 -8.27 -8.42 -11.26
CA LEU A 32 -7.97 -8.32 -9.83
C LEU A 32 -7.19 -9.55 -9.34
N SER A 33 -7.55 -10.75 -9.80
CA SER A 33 -6.82 -11.98 -9.46
C SER A 33 -5.35 -11.91 -9.90
N ILE A 34 -5.09 -11.55 -11.17
CA ILE A 34 -3.73 -11.41 -11.71
C ILE A 34 -2.96 -10.32 -10.97
N ALA A 35 -3.60 -9.18 -10.68
CA ALA A 35 -2.96 -8.09 -9.96
C ALA A 35 -2.58 -8.49 -8.54
N LEU A 36 -3.44 -9.25 -7.85
CA LEU A 36 -3.20 -9.78 -6.51
C LEU A 36 -2.07 -10.81 -6.50
N GLU A 37 -2.02 -11.73 -7.47
CA GLU A 37 -0.91 -12.69 -7.62
C GLU A 37 0.44 -11.96 -7.72
N LYS A 38 0.52 -10.95 -8.62
CA LYS A 38 1.73 -10.15 -8.82
C LYS A 38 2.08 -9.25 -7.63
N LEU A 39 1.08 -8.81 -6.86
CA LEU A 39 1.31 -8.06 -5.63
C LEU A 39 2.04 -8.93 -4.59
N CYS A 40 1.57 -10.16 -4.42
CA CYS A 40 2.08 -11.10 -3.42
C CYS A 40 3.36 -11.84 -3.82
N GLU A 41 3.73 -11.82 -5.11
CA GLU A 41 4.87 -12.57 -5.67
C GLU A 41 6.16 -12.55 -4.83
N PRO A 42 6.63 -11.42 -4.28
CA PRO A 42 7.87 -11.40 -3.50
C PRO A 42 7.80 -12.13 -2.16
N VAL A 43 6.59 -12.24 -1.59
CA VAL A 43 6.35 -12.78 -0.24
C VAL A 43 6.06 -14.28 -0.31
N LEU A 44 5.50 -14.74 -1.43
CA LEU A 44 5.11 -16.14 -1.64
C LEU A 44 6.21 -17.17 -1.24
N PRO A 45 7.50 -17.02 -1.61
CA PRO A 45 8.52 -18.03 -1.32
C PRO A 45 8.77 -18.28 0.17
N GLU A 46 8.53 -17.29 1.04
CA GLU A 46 8.76 -17.42 2.48
C GLU A 46 7.66 -18.23 3.19
N TYR A 47 6.48 -18.34 2.58
CA TYR A 47 5.26 -18.89 3.21
C TYR A 47 4.71 -20.13 2.48
N ILE A 48 5.41 -20.63 1.46
CA ILE A 48 4.96 -21.76 0.63
C ILE A 48 5.88 -22.96 0.82
N ASP A 49 5.27 -24.11 1.05
CA ASP A 49 5.95 -25.41 0.98
C ASP A 49 5.32 -26.32 -0.08
N ASP A 50 5.84 -26.26 -1.30
CA ASP A 50 5.37 -27.10 -2.42
C ASP A 50 5.96 -28.53 -2.41
N SER A 51 6.68 -28.94 -1.36
CA SER A 51 7.39 -30.24 -1.31
C SER A 51 6.48 -31.46 -1.45
N ARG A 52 5.19 -31.32 -1.12
CA ARG A 52 4.17 -32.39 -1.18
C ARG A 52 3.07 -32.10 -2.21
N GLY A 53 3.32 -31.18 -3.14
CA GLY A 53 2.34 -30.67 -4.09
C GLY A 53 1.94 -29.23 -3.77
N PRO A 54 1.06 -28.61 -4.57
CA PRO A 54 0.81 -27.18 -4.48
C PRO A 54 0.21 -26.78 -3.13
N ASP A 55 0.95 -26.00 -2.34
CA ASP A 55 0.48 -25.50 -1.05
C ASP A 55 -0.55 -24.39 -1.25
N LEU A 56 -1.82 -24.77 -1.18
CA LEU A 56 -2.95 -23.85 -1.24
C LEU A 56 -3.18 -23.13 0.10
N THR A 57 -2.72 -23.68 1.21
CA THR A 57 -2.92 -23.09 2.54
C THR A 57 -2.02 -21.88 2.71
N GLY A 58 -0.71 -22.03 2.47
CA GLY A 58 0.25 -20.93 2.51
C GLY A 58 -0.12 -19.83 1.52
N ARG A 59 -0.50 -20.21 0.29
CA ARG A 59 -0.99 -19.24 -0.72
C ARG A 59 -2.28 -18.54 -0.31
N SER A 60 -3.23 -19.24 0.31
CA SER A 60 -4.46 -18.62 0.82
C SER A 60 -4.14 -17.54 1.84
N ILE A 61 -3.21 -17.81 2.77
CA ILE A 61 -2.78 -16.83 3.79
C ILE A 61 -2.12 -15.62 3.13
N VAL A 62 -1.15 -15.83 2.24
CA VAL A 62 -0.45 -14.74 1.55
C VAL A 62 -1.41 -13.90 0.70
N TRP A 63 -2.34 -14.53 -0.01
CA TRP A 63 -3.33 -13.80 -0.80
C TRP A 63 -4.35 -13.06 0.06
N GLN A 64 -4.70 -13.57 1.25
CA GLN A 64 -5.47 -12.83 2.23
C GLN A 64 -4.71 -11.60 2.73
N MET A 65 -3.42 -11.72 3.03
CA MET A 65 -2.58 -10.57 3.38
C MET A 65 -2.53 -9.53 2.25
N GLY A 66 -2.40 -9.98 1.00
CA GLY A 66 -2.47 -9.13 -0.19
C GLY A 66 -3.83 -8.43 -0.34
N MET A 67 -4.94 -9.13 -0.08
CA MET A 67 -6.29 -8.55 -0.09
C MET A 67 -6.43 -7.45 0.98
N ILE A 68 -5.91 -7.68 2.19
CA ILE A 68 -5.91 -6.70 3.27
C ILE A 68 -5.10 -5.47 2.88
N ALA A 69 -3.86 -5.66 2.42
CA ALA A 69 -3.00 -4.57 1.93
C ALA A 69 -3.66 -3.76 0.81
N TRP A 70 -4.30 -4.47 -0.13
CA TRP A 70 -5.04 -3.85 -1.21
C TRP A 70 -6.18 -2.97 -0.70
N ASN A 71 -7.00 -3.49 0.22
CA ASN A 71 -8.14 -2.78 0.78
C ASN A 71 -7.72 -1.63 1.69
N ILE A 72 -6.59 -1.71 2.39
CA ILE A 72 -6.03 -0.57 3.16
C ILE A 72 -5.80 0.62 2.24
N HIS A 73 -5.13 0.42 1.08
CA HIS A 73 -4.93 1.53 0.15
C HIS A 73 -6.27 2.01 -0.43
N VAL A 74 -7.16 1.10 -0.87
CA VAL A 74 -8.41 1.49 -1.53
C VAL A 74 -9.36 2.26 -0.59
N THR A 75 -9.42 1.89 0.70
CA THR A 75 -10.37 2.44 1.66
C THR A 75 -9.77 3.47 2.63
N GLY A 76 -8.45 3.54 2.74
CA GLY A 76 -7.72 4.37 3.71
C GLY A 76 -7.75 3.84 5.15
N ARG A 77 -8.34 2.66 5.39
CA ARG A 77 -8.54 2.05 6.71
C ARG A 77 -7.35 1.18 7.12
N GLN A 78 -6.44 1.73 7.91
CA GLN A 78 -5.25 1.00 8.38
C GLN A 78 -5.58 -0.11 9.38
N GLU A 79 -6.69 0.02 10.11
CA GLU A 79 -7.18 -0.95 11.09
C GLU A 79 -7.50 -2.32 10.49
N LEU A 80 -7.63 -2.42 9.15
CA LEU A 80 -7.80 -3.70 8.45
C LEU A 80 -6.60 -4.64 8.63
N ALA A 81 -5.40 -4.11 8.90
CA ALA A 81 -4.24 -4.93 9.23
C ALA A 81 -4.45 -5.71 10.53
N ASP A 82 -5.19 -5.15 11.49
CA ASP A 82 -5.47 -5.82 12.77
C ASP A 82 -6.49 -6.94 12.62
N CYS A 83 -7.39 -6.82 11.65
CA CYS A 83 -8.32 -7.89 11.29
C CYS A 83 -7.62 -9.13 10.69
N ALA A 84 -6.38 -9.00 10.18
CA ALA A 84 -5.59 -10.14 9.71
C ALA A 84 -5.34 -11.19 10.81
N PHE A 85 -5.39 -10.76 12.08
CA PHE A 85 -5.10 -11.59 13.25
C PHE A 85 -6.36 -12.16 13.91
N ALA A 86 -7.55 -11.78 13.46
CA ALA A 86 -8.79 -12.20 14.08
C ALA A 86 -8.96 -13.72 14.00
N GLY A 87 -8.73 -14.42 15.13
CA GLY A 87 -8.81 -15.88 15.22
C GLY A 87 -7.49 -16.63 15.02
N SER A 88 -6.35 -15.94 14.87
CA SER A 88 -5.04 -16.58 14.81
C SER A 88 -4.48 -16.87 16.21
N LYS A 89 -3.56 -17.84 16.32
CA LYS A 89 -2.82 -18.14 17.55
C LYS A 89 -1.45 -17.44 17.60
N LEU A 90 -1.25 -16.40 16.79
CA LEU A 90 0.04 -15.73 16.63
C LEU A 90 0.39 -14.93 17.89
N ASP A 91 1.65 -15.02 18.31
CA ASP A 91 2.18 -14.17 19.39
C ASP A 91 2.44 -12.73 18.94
N ALA A 92 2.84 -11.86 19.87
CA ALA A 92 3.05 -10.45 19.59
C ALA A 92 4.18 -10.19 18.57
N GLU A 93 5.25 -10.98 18.57
CA GLU A 93 6.37 -10.81 17.65
C GLU A 93 5.96 -11.22 16.23
N GLN A 94 5.24 -12.33 16.10
CA GLN A 94 4.69 -12.81 14.83
C GLN A 94 3.67 -11.81 14.26
N GLN A 95 2.82 -11.22 15.10
CA GLN A 95 1.88 -10.18 14.66
C GLN A 95 2.61 -8.94 14.12
N ILE A 96 3.72 -8.53 14.75
CA ILE A 96 4.54 -7.41 14.27
C ILE A 96 5.12 -7.71 12.89
N LEU A 97 5.64 -8.92 12.67
CA LEU A 97 6.19 -9.33 11.38
C LEU A 97 5.11 -9.29 10.28
N VAL A 98 3.94 -9.87 10.54
CA VAL A 98 2.84 -9.86 9.56
C VAL A 98 2.33 -8.44 9.29
N ARG A 99 2.26 -7.56 10.31
CA ARG A 99 1.92 -6.14 10.10
C ARG A 99 2.92 -5.45 9.19
N LYS A 100 4.22 -5.70 9.40
CA LYS A 100 5.30 -5.15 8.57
C LYS A 100 5.18 -5.65 7.13
N GLU A 101 4.85 -6.92 6.94
CA GLU A 101 4.64 -7.52 5.62
C GLU A 101 3.45 -6.90 4.89
N ILE A 102 2.31 -6.76 5.59
CA ILE A 102 1.12 -6.07 5.05
C ILE A 102 1.47 -4.63 4.68
N ALA A 103 2.23 -3.91 5.51
CA ALA A 103 2.65 -2.54 5.20
C ALA A 103 3.55 -2.47 3.95
N GLY A 104 4.45 -3.43 3.76
CA GLY A 104 5.25 -3.56 2.53
C GLY A 104 4.37 -3.81 1.30
N LEU A 105 3.38 -4.70 1.42
CA LEU A 105 2.41 -4.96 0.35
C LEU A 105 1.53 -3.73 0.05
N VAL A 106 1.18 -2.91 1.04
CA VAL A 106 0.44 -1.65 0.80
C VAL A 106 1.24 -0.72 -0.11
N GLN A 107 2.53 -0.52 0.20
CA GLN A 107 3.41 0.33 -0.63
C GLN A 107 3.53 -0.23 -2.05
N ARG A 108 3.77 -1.53 -2.17
CA ARG A 108 3.85 -2.20 -3.48
C ARG A 108 2.54 -2.08 -4.27
N LYS A 109 1.38 -2.13 -3.61
CA LYS A 109 0.08 -1.92 -4.27
C LYS A 109 -0.02 -0.48 -4.81
N ILE A 110 0.39 0.52 -4.03
CA ILE A 110 0.41 1.93 -4.47
C ILE A 110 1.30 2.10 -5.71
N GLU A 111 2.48 1.48 -5.71
CA GLU A 111 3.44 1.57 -6.82
C GLU A 111 2.93 0.88 -8.10
N LEU A 112 2.43 -0.35 -7.98
CA LEU A 112 2.04 -1.16 -9.13
C LEU A 112 0.64 -0.82 -9.66
N TYR A 113 -0.28 -0.45 -8.77
CA TYR A 113 -1.71 -0.31 -9.07
C TYR A 113 -2.34 0.93 -8.40
N PRO A 114 -1.81 2.14 -8.65
CA PRO A 114 -2.29 3.36 -8.00
C PRO A 114 -3.75 3.67 -8.33
N ARG A 115 -4.16 3.42 -9.58
CA ARG A 115 -5.51 3.73 -10.08
C ARG A 115 -6.53 2.62 -9.86
N GLN A 116 -6.11 1.48 -9.34
CA GLN A 116 -7.00 0.35 -9.13
C GLN A 116 -7.69 0.51 -7.77
N MET A 117 -8.89 1.09 -7.80
CA MET A 117 -9.67 1.48 -6.61
C MET A 117 -10.87 0.56 -6.33
N THR A 118 -10.87 -0.64 -6.91
CA THR A 118 -11.88 -1.66 -6.56
C THR A 118 -11.36 -2.50 -5.42
N ALA A 119 -12.08 -2.52 -4.30
CA ALA A 119 -11.76 -3.38 -3.17
C ALA A 119 -11.94 -4.86 -3.54
N ILE A 120 -11.29 -5.75 -2.82
CA ILE A 120 -11.45 -7.19 -2.96
C ILE A 120 -12.26 -7.68 -1.76
N ARG A 121 -13.43 -8.26 -2.03
CA ARG A 121 -14.36 -8.73 -0.99
C ARG A 121 -13.91 -10.04 -0.37
N ASP A 122 -13.32 -10.90 -1.18
CA ASP A 122 -12.94 -12.26 -0.83
C ASP A 122 -11.88 -12.76 -1.80
N VAL A 123 -11.02 -13.66 -1.33
CA VAL A 123 -10.02 -14.33 -2.16
C VAL A 123 -9.99 -15.81 -1.83
N ALA A 124 -10.01 -16.63 -2.88
CA ALA A 124 -9.85 -18.08 -2.75
C ALA A 124 -8.61 -18.55 -3.49
N ALA A 125 -7.88 -19.49 -2.89
CA ALA A 125 -6.85 -20.24 -3.59
C ALA A 125 -7.48 -21.39 -4.38
N THR A 126 -7.23 -21.43 -5.69
CA THR A 126 -7.81 -22.44 -6.58
C THR A 126 -6.76 -23.05 -7.49
N LEU A 127 -6.95 -24.28 -7.93
CA LEU A 127 -6.10 -24.89 -8.95
C LEU A 127 -6.73 -24.66 -10.32
N VAL A 128 -5.97 -24.04 -11.22
CA VAL A 128 -6.32 -23.88 -12.64
C VAL A 128 -5.22 -24.55 -13.45
N ASN A 129 -5.57 -25.62 -14.17
CA ASN A 129 -4.62 -26.42 -14.95
C ASN A 129 -3.40 -26.90 -14.13
N GLY A 130 -3.61 -27.25 -12.86
CA GLY A 130 -2.54 -27.70 -11.95
C GLY A 130 -1.69 -26.59 -11.33
N SER A 131 -1.87 -25.33 -11.75
CA SER A 131 -1.21 -24.18 -11.12
C SER A 131 -2.13 -23.50 -10.09
N PRO A 132 -1.62 -23.17 -8.89
CA PRO A 132 -2.35 -22.33 -7.95
C PRO A 132 -2.61 -20.95 -8.55
N ARG A 133 -3.87 -20.51 -8.46
CA ARG A 133 -4.34 -19.18 -8.87
C ARG A 133 -5.19 -18.56 -7.78
N ALA A 134 -5.02 -17.24 -7.62
CA ALA A 134 -5.89 -16.44 -6.79
C ALA A 134 -7.22 -16.23 -7.53
N LYS A 135 -8.33 -16.26 -6.79
CA LYS A 135 -9.64 -15.88 -7.31
C LYS A 135 -10.19 -14.73 -6.47
N ALA A 136 -9.89 -13.50 -6.88
CA ALA A 136 -10.32 -12.30 -6.19
C ALA A 136 -11.75 -11.90 -6.57
N ARG A 137 -12.66 -11.85 -5.61
CA ARG A 137 -14.02 -11.36 -5.82
C ARG A 137 -14.03 -9.82 -5.74
N PRO A 138 -14.44 -9.12 -6.81
CA PRO A 138 -14.56 -7.66 -6.77
C PRO A 138 -15.57 -7.24 -5.70
N GLY A 139 -15.19 -6.25 -4.89
CA GLY A 139 -16.05 -5.53 -3.97
C GLY A 139 -16.43 -4.16 -4.53
N ASP A 140 -16.62 -3.20 -3.63
CA ASP A 140 -17.00 -1.84 -3.99
C ASP A 140 -15.85 -1.08 -4.67
N THR A 141 -16.20 -0.21 -5.62
CA THR A 141 -15.25 0.72 -6.23
C THR A 141 -15.30 2.04 -5.48
N PHE A 142 -14.16 2.46 -4.97
CA PHE A 142 -14.00 3.72 -4.24
C PHE A 142 -13.54 4.81 -5.20
N PRO A 143 -13.89 6.09 -4.93
CA PRO A 143 -13.24 7.19 -5.62
C PRO A 143 -11.74 7.11 -5.38
N GLU A 144 -10.94 7.53 -6.36
CA GLU A 144 -9.50 7.73 -6.15
C GLU A 144 -9.35 8.60 -4.91
N LEU A 145 -8.71 8.06 -3.87
CA LEU A 145 -8.44 8.84 -2.68
C LEU A 145 -7.70 10.09 -3.17
N PRO A 146 -8.12 11.31 -2.77
CA PRO A 146 -7.32 12.49 -3.09
C PRO A 146 -5.92 12.15 -2.62
N ALA A 147 -4.95 12.19 -3.53
CA ALA A 147 -3.58 11.85 -3.22
C ALA A 147 -3.26 12.60 -1.93
N LYS A 148 -3.12 11.87 -0.80
CA LYS A 148 -2.47 12.46 0.37
C LYS A 148 -1.23 13.07 -0.22
N PRO A 149 -1.00 14.40 -0.08
CA PRO A 149 0.14 15.05 -0.73
C PRO A 149 1.31 14.14 -0.42
N VAL A 150 1.90 13.58 -1.47
CA VAL A 150 2.98 12.61 -1.38
C VAL A 150 4.00 13.33 -0.53
N SER A 151 4.04 13.00 0.77
CA SER A 151 5.20 13.25 1.58
C SER A 151 6.24 12.41 0.88
N GLU A 152 6.92 13.04 -0.07
CA GLU A 152 8.12 12.55 -0.72
C GLU A 152 8.89 11.78 0.35
N PRO A 153 9.43 10.59 0.05
CA PRO A 153 10.28 9.91 1.01
C PRO A 153 11.31 10.95 1.47
N LYS A 154 11.14 11.45 2.70
CA LYS A 154 11.93 12.58 3.21
C LYS A 154 13.34 12.05 3.21
N LYS A 155 14.10 12.45 2.19
CA LYS A 155 15.52 12.18 2.11
C LYS A 155 16.06 12.61 3.47
N PRO A 156 16.71 11.72 4.24
CA PRO A 156 17.31 12.13 5.50
C PRO A 156 18.19 13.33 5.18
N LEU A 157 17.95 14.46 5.85
CA LEU A 157 18.77 15.66 5.68
C LEU A 157 20.22 15.24 5.88
N CYS A 158 21.04 15.37 4.84
CA CYS A 158 22.44 15.02 4.96
C CYS A 158 23.09 16.00 5.94
N ALA A 159 24.16 15.58 6.61
CA ALA A 159 24.91 16.41 7.57
C ALA A 159 25.31 17.77 6.97
N GLU A 160 25.56 17.78 5.66
CA GLU A 160 25.86 18.94 4.82
C GLU A 160 24.67 19.91 4.69
N ASP A 161 23.44 19.41 4.58
CA ASP A 161 22.22 20.22 4.46
C ASP A 161 21.93 20.98 5.76
N ILE A 162 22.20 20.36 6.91
CA ILE A 162 22.02 20.98 8.24
C ILE A 162 23.03 22.12 8.43
N ALA A 163 24.29 21.90 8.04
CA ALA A 163 25.32 22.93 8.09
C ALA A 163 25.04 24.08 7.10
N ALA A 164 24.53 23.76 5.90
CA ALA A 164 24.12 24.74 4.91
C ALA A 164 22.96 25.61 5.41
N LEU A 165 21.94 25.00 6.03
CA LEU A 165 20.80 25.71 6.61
C LEU A 165 21.24 26.68 7.71
N ARG A 166 22.09 26.23 8.65
CA ARG A 166 22.63 27.11 9.70
C ARG A 166 23.41 28.28 9.12
N LYS A 167 24.26 28.03 8.11
CA LYS A 167 25.07 29.07 7.45
C LYS A 167 24.19 30.05 6.67
N ALA A 168 23.15 29.59 5.99
CA ALA A 168 22.18 30.44 5.29
C ALA A 168 21.51 31.42 6.26
N MET A 169 21.15 30.95 7.46
CA MET A 169 20.56 31.78 8.51
C MET A 169 21.57 32.64 9.30
N LYS A 170 22.87 32.54 9.00
CA LYS A 170 23.98 33.22 9.72
C LYS A 170 23.94 32.98 11.23
N LEU A 171 23.48 31.80 11.66
CA LEU A 171 23.38 31.44 13.08
C LEU A 171 24.62 30.70 13.57
N THR A 172 24.94 30.88 14.86
CA THR A 172 25.93 30.05 15.54
C THR A 172 25.30 28.70 15.90
N GLN A 173 26.12 27.65 16.10
CA GLN A 173 25.61 26.32 16.49
C GLN A 173 24.81 26.37 17.81
N VAL A 174 25.13 27.32 18.70
CA VAL A 174 24.41 27.57 19.96
C VAL A 174 23.00 28.09 19.69
N LYS A 175 22.88 29.18 18.92
CA LYS A 175 21.57 29.77 18.57
C LYS A 175 20.72 28.82 17.72
N PHE A 176 21.36 28.04 16.85
CA PHE A 176 20.69 27.01 16.09
C PHE A 176 20.15 25.91 17.02
N GLY A 177 20.94 25.46 18.00
CA GLY A 177 20.51 24.49 18.99
C GLY A 177 19.32 24.96 19.83
N GLU A 178 19.30 26.23 20.23
CA GLU A 178 18.20 26.84 20.99
C GLU A 178 16.85 26.76 20.25
N ILE A 179 16.83 26.96 18.93
CA ILE A 179 15.61 26.86 18.09
C ILE A 179 14.99 25.46 18.16
N PHE A 180 15.83 24.43 18.32
CA PHE A 180 15.42 23.02 18.36
C PHE A 180 15.48 22.41 19.76
N GLY A 181 15.75 23.20 20.80
CA GLY A 181 15.85 22.74 22.19
C GLY A 181 17.01 21.77 22.44
N VAL A 182 18.08 21.85 21.66
CA VAL A 182 19.25 20.97 21.77
C VAL A 182 20.53 21.75 22.06
N THR A 183 21.53 21.07 22.61
CA THR A 183 22.83 21.67 22.88
C THR A 183 23.64 21.85 21.59
N ALA A 184 24.55 22.85 21.56
CA ALA A 184 25.44 23.09 20.42
C ALA A 184 26.29 21.86 20.04
N ARG A 185 26.62 21.02 21.02
CA ARG A 185 27.31 19.73 20.78
C ARG A 185 26.48 18.79 19.93
N LYS A 186 25.17 18.70 20.20
CA LYS A 186 24.25 17.84 19.45
C LYS A 186 24.04 18.35 18.02
N VAL A 187 24.00 19.67 17.82
CA VAL A 187 24.03 20.29 16.48
C VAL A 187 25.31 19.95 15.73
N SER A 188 26.46 20.03 16.38
CA SER A 188 27.74 19.64 15.78
C SER A 188 27.75 18.15 15.39
N GLU A 189 27.22 17.26 16.24
CA GLU A 189 27.09 15.83 15.90
C GLU A 189 26.18 15.59 14.70
N TRP A 190 25.13 16.41 14.50
CA TRP A 190 24.29 16.40 13.30
C TRP A 190 25.05 16.88 12.05
N GLU A 191 25.77 18.00 12.14
CA GLU A 191 26.56 18.56 11.03
C GLU A 191 27.74 17.67 10.60
N HIS A 192 28.21 16.77 11.48
CA HIS A 192 29.25 15.79 11.17
C HIS A 192 28.71 14.39 10.90
N GLY A 193 27.38 14.22 10.84
CA GLY A 193 26.73 12.94 10.54
C GLY A 193 26.91 11.86 11.61
N LYS A 194 27.34 12.24 12.83
CA LYS A 194 27.53 11.33 13.97
C LYS A 194 26.21 11.00 14.68
N SER A 195 25.19 11.83 14.49
CA SER A 195 23.84 11.63 15.02
C SER A 195 22.81 12.21 14.05
N GLN A 196 21.58 11.71 14.08
CA GLN A 196 20.48 12.21 13.25
C GLN A 196 19.47 13.01 14.11
N PRO A 197 18.89 14.10 13.58
CA PRO A 197 17.79 14.79 14.23
C PRO A 197 16.55 13.89 14.34
N SER A 198 15.70 14.12 15.34
CA SER A 198 14.41 13.41 15.43
C SER A 198 13.49 13.77 14.26
N ALA A 199 12.43 12.98 14.05
CA ALA A 199 11.45 13.25 12.99
C ALA A 199 10.82 14.65 13.10
N GLU A 200 10.45 15.07 14.32
CA GLU A 200 9.90 16.40 14.62
C GLU A 200 10.90 17.52 14.33
N GLN A 201 12.17 17.31 14.68
CA GLN A 201 13.25 18.28 14.46
C GLN A 201 13.57 18.43 12.97
N SER A 202 13.55 17.33 12.22
CA SER A 202 13.76 17.30 10.78
C SER A 202 12.62 18.00 10.02
N GLU A 203 11.38 17.89 10.50
CA GLU A 203 10.24 18.63 9.95
C GLU A 203 10.39 20.12 10.16
N LYS A 204 10.74 20.53 11.39
CA LYS A 204 10.95 21.94 11.71
C LYS A 204 12.10 22.56 10.90
N MET A 205 13.19 21.82 10.68
CA MET A 205 14.28 22.25 9.79
C MET A 205 13.85 22.41 8.33
N ASN A 206 13.05 21.46 7.81
CA ASN A 206 12.55 21.53 6.43
C ASN A 206 11.60 22.71 6.20
N SER A 207 10.73 23.03 7.16
CA SER A 207 9.87 24.21 7.08
C SER A 207 10.70 25.49 7.03
N LEU A 208 11.71 25.63 7.90
CA LEU A 208 12.60 26.78 7.93
C LEU A 208 13.45 26.92 6.65
N ASN A 209 13.84 25.80 6.03
CA ASN A 209 14.56 25.83 4.76
C ASN A 209 13.66 26.34 3.61
N LYS A 210 12.39 25.92 3.56
CA LYS A 210 11.44 26.40 2.55
C LYS A 210 11.14 27.89 2.66
N GLU A 211 11.05 28.43 3.88
CA GLU A 211 10.83 29.88 4.10
C GLU A 211 12.04 30.75 3.73
N ASN A 212 13.27 30.22 3.77
CA ASN A 212 14.48 30.98 3.44
C ASN A 212 14.89 30.95 1.96
N VAL A 213 14.26 30.09 1.14
CA VAL A 213 14.54 29.96 -0.30
C VAL A 213 13.56 30.79 -1.16
N GLN A 214 12.71 31.61 -0.52
CA GLN A 214 11.72 32.47 -1.17
C GLN A 214 12.17 33.92 -1.26
#